data_AF-A0A0R0F1I6-F1
#
_entry.id   AF-A0A0R0F1I6-F1
#
_cell.length_a   1.000
_cell.length_b   1.000
_cell.length_c   1.000
_cell.angle_alpha   90.00
_cell.angle_beta   90.00
_cell.angle_gamma   90.00
#
_symmetry.space_group_name_H-M   'P 1'
#
loop_
_entity.id
_entity.type
_entity.pdbx_description
1 polymer ?
#
loop_
_entity_poly.entity_id
_entity_poly.type
_entity_poly.pdbx_seq_one_letter_code
_entity_poly.pdbx_strand_id
1 'polypeptide(L)'
;MASSQEEVTLLGVIGSPFACRVKIALKLKGVEYKYVEENLVNKSELLHKSNPVHKKVPVFIHNEKPIVFGAAQKAAFTADEKEREKNVEEEHEALQFLENEIKDKKFFGGEEVGLVDIAAVYLAFWIPMFQEIAGLELFTSEKFPKLYKWSQQILNHPVAKRMSAP
;
A
#
# COMPACT_ATOMS: atom_id res chain seq x y z
N MET A 1 -24.25 6.09 -22.59
CA MET A 1 -22.79 6.17 -22.44
C MET A 1 -22.38 5.03 -21.53
N ALA A 2 -21.54 4.10 -21.99
CA ALA A 2 -21.05 3.02 -21.14
C ALA A 2 -20.19 3.64 -20.04
N SER A 3 -20.67 3.60 -18.80
CA SER A 3 -19.81 3.82 -17.63
C SER A 3 -18.73 2.74 -17.72
N SER A 4 -17.48 3.15 -17.96
CA SER A 4 -16.34 2.25 -17.87
C SER A 4 -16.28 1.77 -16.42
N GLN A 5 -16.86 0.61 -16.13
CA GLN A 5 -16.76 -0.01 -14.82
C GLN A 5 -15.28 -0.21 -14.54
N GLU A 6 -14.76 0.53 -13.55
CA GLU A 6 -13.37 0.42 -13.13
C GLU A 6 -13.11 -1.01 -12.67
N GLU A 7 -12.20 -1.71 -13.35
CA GLU A 7 -11.91 -3.11 -13.02
C GLU A 7 -10.88 -3.16 -11.90
N VAL A 8 -11.31 -3.69 -10.76
CA VAL A 8 -10.48 -3.89 -9.57
C VAL A 8 -10.17 -5.37 -9.41
N THR A 9 -8.89 -5.73 -9.45
CA THR A 9 -8.41 -7.08 -9.14
C THR A 9 -7.49 -7.06 -7.92
N LEU A 10 -7.70 -7.98 -6.99
CA LEU A 10 -6.81 -8.21 -5.85
C LEU A 10 -6.17 -9.59 -5.99
N LEU A 11 -4.86 -9.62 -6.22
CA LEU A 11 -4.06 -10.84 -6.07
C LEU A 11 -3.78 -11.04 -4.58
N GLY A 12 -4.12 -12.20 -4.03
CA GLY A 12 -3.98 -12.49 -2.60
C GLY A 12 -3.72 -13.97 -2.31
N VAL A 13 -3.43 -14.27 -1.05
CA VAL A 13 -3.45 -15.63 -0.51
C VAL A 13 -4.42 -15.68 0.67
N ILE A 14 -5.21 -16.74 0.76
CA ILE A 14 -6.07 -17.04 1.91
C ILE A 14 -5.20 -17.06 3.17
N GLY A 15 -5.64 -16.30 4.19
CA GLY A 15 -4.91 -16.16 5.44
C GLY A 15 -3.81 -15.09 5.42
N SER A 16 -3.52 -14.46 4.27
CA SER A 16 -2.61 -13.30 4.24
C SER A 16 -3.25 -12.11 4.97
N PRO A 17 -2.65 -11.63 6.08
CA PRO A 17 -3.18 -10.47 6.79
C PRO A 17 -3.18 -9.22 5.90
N PHE A 18 -2.22 -9.12 4.98
CA PHE A 18 -2.12 -8.02 4.01
C PHE A 18 -3.26 -8.06 2.99
N ALA A 19 -3.58 -9.23 2.41
CA ALA A 19 -4.71 -9.36 1.48
C ALA A 19 -6.06 -9.14 2.19
N CYS A 20 -6.22 -9.65 3.42
CA CYS A 20 -7.43 -9.43 4.22
C CYS A 20 -7.73 -7.94 4.43
N ARG A 21 -6.71 -7.11 4.68
CA ARG A 21 -6.89 -5.64 4.83
C ARG A 21 -7.48 -5.02 3.57
N VAL A 22 -6.95 -5.37 2.40
CA VAL A 22 -7.47 -4.86 1.12
C VAL A 22 -8.90 -5.36 0.85
N LYS A 23 -9.21 -6.63 1.18
CA LYS A 23 -10.58 -7.17 1.07
C LYS A 23 -11.57 -6.43 1.96
N ILE A 24 -11.19 -6.10 3.20
CA ILE A 24 -12.02 -5.33 4.13
C ILE A 24 -12.26 -3.93 3.59
N ALA A 25 -11.22 -3.26 3.08
CA ALA A 25 -11.32 -1.94 2.46
C ALA A 25 -12.35 -1.91 1.34
N LEU A 26 -12.26 -2.87 0.42
CA LEU A 26 -13.14 -2.98 -0.74
C LEU A 26 -14.59 -3.24 -0.32
N LYS A 27 -14.79 -4.17 0.64
CA LYS A 27 -16.13 -4.45 1.18
C LYS A 27 -16.75 -3.25 1.88
N LEU A 28 -15.99 -2.51 2.70
CA LEU A 28 -16.50 -1.33 3.41
C LEU A 28 -16.93 -0.21 2.47
N LYS A 29 -16.33 -0.13 1.27
CA LYS A 29 -16.66 0.87 0.26
C LYS A 29 -17.69 0.41 -0.77
N GLY A 30 -18.18 -0.82 -0.68
CA GLY A 30 -19.08 -1.38 -1.68
C GLY A 30 -18.44 -1.46 -3.08
N VAL A 31 -17.11 -1.52 -3.14
CA VAL A 31 -16.38 -1.66 -4.41
C VAL A 31 -16.42 -3.13 -4.79
N GLU A 32 -17.00 -3.43 -5.95
CA GLU A 32 -16.88 -4.75 -6.54
C GLU A 32 -15.45 -4.99 -7.02
N TYR A 33 -14.93 -6.17 -6.74
CA TYR A 33 -13.58 -6.55 -7.13
C TYR A 33 -13.50 -8.04 -7.41
N LYS A 34 -12.57 -8.39 -8.31
CA LYS A 34 -12.17 -9.77 -8.54
C LYS A 34 -11.06 -10.14 -7.57
N TYR A 35 -11.31 -11.12 -6.70
CA TYR A 35 -10.25 -11.74 -5.90
C TYR A 35 -9.63 -12.88 -6.69
N VAL A 36 -8.31 -12.85 -6.87
CA VAL A 36 -7.54 -13.93 -7.49
C VAL A 36 -6.66 -14.52 -6.40
N GLU A 37 -6.96 -15.76 -6.04
CA GLU A 37 -6.12 -16.54 -5.13
C GLU A 37 -4.85 -16.97 -5.87
N GLU A 38 -3.70 -16.56 -5.35
CA GLU A 38 -2.39 -16.92 -5.87
C GLU A 38 -1.87 -18.19 -5.21
N ASN A 39 -1.23 -19.04 -6.01
CA ASN A 39 -0.42 -20.12 -5.49
C ASN A 39 1.03 -19.66 -5.40
N LEU A 40 1.58 -19.51 -4.19
CA LEU A 40 2.94 -18.99 -4.02
C LEU A 40 4.04 -20.01 -4.37
N VAL A 41 3.69 -21.29 -4.55
CA VAL A 41 4.58 -22.33 -5.09
C VAL A 41 4.58 -22.26 -6.63
N ASN A 42 3.41 -22.09 -7.24
CA ASN A 42 3.24 -21.93 -8.69
C ASN A 42 2.54 -20.62 -9.03
N LYS A 43 3.34 -19.55 -9.09
CA LYS A 43 2.87 -18.16 -9.20
C LYS A 43 2.28 -17.89 -10.57
N SER A 44 1.18 -17.14 -10.63
CA SER A 44 0.52 -16.84 -11.91
C SER A 44 1.35 -15.91 -12.80
N GLU A 45 1.08 -15.94 -14.10
CA GLU A 45 1.61 -14.95 -15.05
C GLU A 45 1.18 -13.53 -14.69
N LEU A 46 -0.05 -13.38 -14.17
CA LEU A 46 -0.55 -12.07 -13.74
C LEU A 46 0.28 -11.53 -12.59
N LEU A 47 0.67 -12.36 -11.62
CA LEU A 47 1.56 -11.97 -10.52
C LEU A 47 2.97 -11.63 -11.02
N HIS A 48 3.49 -12.38 -12.00
CA HIS A 48 4.77 -12.04 -12.64
C HIS A 48 4.73 -10.73 -13.41
N LYS A 49 3.65 -10.44 -14.13
CA LYS A 49 3.50 -9.19 -14.88
C LYS A 49 3.31 -7.99 -13.96
N SER A 50 2.50 -8.17 -12.91
CA SER A 50 2.10 -7.08 -12.00
C SER A 50 3.13 -6.78 -10.91
N ASN A 51 3.95 -7.77 -10.53
CA ASN A 51 5.03 -7.62 -9.56
C ASN A 51 6.27 -8.39 -10.05
N PRO A 52 6.91 -7.95 -11.15
CA PRO A 52 7.99 -8.70 -11.81
C PRO A 52 9.22 -8.90 -10.93
N VAL A 53 9.47 -7.97 -10.02
CA VAL A 53 10.64 -8.00 -9.13
C VAL A 53 10.44 -8.99 -7.98
N HIS A 54 9.28 -8.98 -7.31
CA HIS A 54 9.11 -9.77 -6.08
C HIS A 54 8.18 -10.98 -6.24
N LYS A 55 7.21 -10.88 -7.13
CA LYS A 55 6.23 -11.94 -7.38
C LYS A 55 5.55 -12.34 -6.06
N LYS A 56 5.13 -11.35 -5.26
CA LYS A 56 4.49 -11.49 -3.93
C LYS A 56 3.13 -10.79 -3.90
N VAL A 57 2.27 -11.23 -2.99
CA VAL A 57 0.93 -10.69 -2.72
C VAL A 57 0.90 -9.89 -1.40
N PRO A 58 -0.04 -8.95 -1.21
CA PRO A 58 -1.10 -8.55 -2.13
C PRO A 58 -0.58 -7.68 -3.27
N VAL A 59 -1.18 -7.86 -4.44
CA VAL A 59 -1.07 -6.88 -5.52
C VAL A 59 -2.47 -6.38 -5.81
N PHE A 60 -2.64 -5.08 -5.67
CA PHE A 60 -3.90 -4.41 -5.99
C PHE A 60 -3.79 -3.86 -7.40
N ILE A 61 -4.68 -4.27 -8.30
CA ILE A 61 -4.66 -3.87 -9.71
C ILE A 61 -5.94 -3.08 -9.97
N HIS A 62 -5.78 -1.81 -10.37
CA HIS A 62 -6.88 -0.94 -10.78
C HIS A 62 -6.64 -0.52 -12.23
N ASN A 63 -7.55 -0.89 -13.13
CA ASN A 63 -7.44 -0.59 -14.56
C ASN A 63 -6.05 -0.96 -15.13
N GLU A 64 -5.64 -2.21 -14.90
CA GLU A 64 -4.35 -2.79 -15.32
C GLU A 64 -3.09 -2.20 -14.65
N LYS A 65 -3.22 -1.25 -13.71
CA LYS A 65 -2.08 -0.66 -12.99
C LYS A 65 -1.89 -1.34 -11.63
N PRO A 66 -0.76 -2.05 -11.41
CA PRO A 66 -0.51 -2.73 -10.15
C PRO A 66 0.07 -1.80 -9.07
N ILE A 67 -0.40 -1.98 -7.85
CA ILE A 67 0.12 -1.37 -6.61
C ILE A 67 0.63 -2.52 -5.73
N VAL A 68 1.93 -2.51 -5.44
CA VAL A 68 2.64 -3.60 -4.74
C VAL A 68 3.01 -3.16 -3.32
N PHE A 69 2.76 -4.02 -2.34
CA PHE A 69 3.10 -3.78 -0.94
C PHE A 69 4.43 -4.48 -0.59
N GLY A 70 5.44 -3.74 -0.11
CA GLY A 70 6.67 -4.34 0.44
C GLY A 70 7.99 -3.57 0.32
N ALA A 71 8.04 -2.43 -0.38
CA ALA A 71 9.27 -1.66 -0.56
C ALA A 71 9.83 -1.15 0.79
N ALA A 72 9.01 -0.53 1.64
CA ALA A 72 9.42 -0.10 2.98
C ALA A 72 9.98 -1.23 3.87
N GLN A 73 9.41 -2.43 3.82
CA GLN A 73 9.91 -3.58 4.59
C GLN A 73 11.30 -3.98 4.09
N LYS A 74 11.52 -4.00 2.77
CA LYS A 74 12.84 -4.31 2.20
C LYS A 74 13.86 -3.22 2.52
N ALA A 75 13.46 -1.95 2.41
CA ALA A 75 14.31 -0.84 2.76
C ALA A 75 14.80 -0.95 4.22
N ALA A 76 13.98 -1.49 5.13
CA ALA A 76 14.37 -1.71 6.52
C ALA A 76 15.17 -3.00 6.80
N PHE A 77 14.89 -4.11 6.11
CA PHE A 77 15.42 -5.43 6.49
C PHE A 77 16.39 -6.08 5.48
N THR A 78 16.74 -5.40 4.39
CA THR A 78 17.79 -5.89 3.49
C THR A 78 19.17 -5.73 4.12
N ALA A 79 19.90 -6.83 4.26
CA ALA A 79 21.21 -6.85 4.91
C ALA A 79 22.30 -6.18 4.06
N ASP A 80 22.30 -6.44 2.75
CA ASP A 80 23.22 -5.81 1.81
C ASP A 80 22.95 -4.30 1.73
N GLU A 81 23.98 -3.50 1.97
CA GLU A 81 23.83 -2.05 2.08
C GLU A 81 23.48 -1.39 0.74
N LYS A 82 24.08 -1.84 -0.38
CA LYS A 82 23.75 -1.30 -1.70
C LYS A 82 22.34 -1.64 -2.14
N GLU A 83 21.92 -2.88 -1.90
CA GLU A 83 20.54 -3.29 -2.18
C GLU A 83 19.57 -2.54 -1.26
N ARG A 84 19.94 -2.31 0.01
CA ARG A 84 19.15 -1.52 0.95
C ARG A 84 18.97 -0.08 0.48
N GLU A 85 20.04 0.60 0.06
CA GLU A 85 19.98 1.96 -0.51
C GLU A 85 19.04 2.03 -1.72
N LYS A 86 19.15 1.09 -2.67
CA LYS A 86 18.23 1.01 -3.82
C LYS A 86 16.77 0.83 -3.40
N ASN A 87 16.51 0.00 -2.38
CA ASN A 87 15.16 -0.19 -1.86
C ASN A 87 14.63 1.07 -1.16
N VAL A 88 15.50 1.85 -0.49
CA VAL A 88 15.14 3.14 0.10
C VAL A 88 14.77 4.14 -0.99
N GLU A 89 15.55 4.22 -2.07
CA GLU A 89 15.26 5.08 -3.23
C GLU A 89 13.91 4.71 -3.87
N GLU A 90 13.65 3.42 -4.13
CA GLU A 90 12.36 2.96 -4.68
C GLU A 90 11.17 3.29 -3.76
N GLU A 91 11.34 3.17 -2.43
CA GLU A 91 10.31 3.60 -1.48
C GLU A 91 10.11 5.11 -1.51
N HIS A 92 11.18 5.91 -1.59
CA HIS A 92 11.05 7.38 -1.70
C HIS A 92 10.37 7.80 -3.00
N GLU A 93 10.64 7.15 -4.13
CA GLU A 93 9.93 7.41 -5.38
C GLU A 93 8.43 7.10 -5.25
N ALA A 94 8.08 5.97 -4.65
CA ALA A 94 6.68 5.59 -4.41
C ALA A 94 5.97 6.56 -3.45
N LEU A 95 6.63 6.96 -2.37
CA LEU A 95 6.09 7.95 -1.42
C LEU A 95 5.97 9.33 -2.06
N GLN A 96 6.94 9.75 -2.89
CA GLN A 96 6.88 11.02 -3.61
C GLN A 96 5.74 11.05 -4.62
N PHE A 97 5.45 9.94 -5.28
CA PHE A 97 4.28 9.81 -6.13
C PHE A 97 2.99 10.05 -5.34
N LEU A 98 2.84 9.40 -4.17
CA LEU A 98 1.68 9.57 -3.30
C LEU A 98 1.57 10.99 -2.70
N GLU A 99 2.69 11.59 -2.31
CA GLU A 99 2.80 12.99 -1.86
C GLU A 99 2.25 13.97 -2.92
N ASN A 100 2.53 13.70 -4.20
CA ASN A 100 2.02 14.51 -5.30
C ASN A 100 0.53 14.27 -5.56
N GLU A 101 0.06 13.01 -5.44
CA GLU A 101 -1.33 12.64 -5.68
C GLU A 101 -2.30 13.13 -4.60
N ILE A 102 -1.88 13.19 -3.33
CA ILE A 102 -2.74 13.68 -2.24
C ILE A 102 -3.04 15.18 -2.36
N LYS A 103 -2.13 15.95 -2.99
CA LYS A 103 -2.23 17.40 -3.18
C LYS A 103 -2.43 18.12 -1.85
N ASP A 104 -3.53 18.84 -1.67
CA ASP A 104 -3.85 19.58 -0.43
C ASP A 104 -5.08 19.00 0.29
N LYS A 105 -5.47 17.78 -0.08
CA LYS A 105 -6.62 17.10 0.51
C LYS A 105 -6.27 16.53 1.88
N LYS A 106 -7.29 16.41 2.74
CA LYS A 106 -7.19 15.73 4.04
C LYS A 106 -6.95 14.23 3.88
N PHE A 107 -7.66 13.61 2.95
CA PHE A 107 -7.58 12.22 2.57
C PHE A 107 -7.43 12.14 1.04
N PHE A 108 -6.93 11.03 0.50
CA PHE A 108 -6.94 10.81 -0.94
C PHE A 108 -8.37 10.87 -1.51
N GLY A 109 -9.35 10.43 -0.71
CA GLY A 109 -10.79 10.59 -0.97
C GLY A 109 -11.36 12.02 -0.84
N GLY A 110 -10.55 13.02 -0.49
CA GLY A 110 -11.00 14.39 -0.25
C GLY A 110 -11.19 14.69 1.24
N GLU A 111 -12.43 15.02 1.64
CA GLU A 111 -12.78 15.27 3.05
C GLU A 111 -13.07 13.99 3.84
N GLU A 112 -13.38 12.91 3.13
CA GLU A 112 -13.65 11.59 3.70
C GLU A 112 -12.59 10.57 3.28
N VAL A 113 -12.40 9.55 4.12
CA VAL A 113 -11.52 8.41 3.83
C VAL A 113 -12.00 7.72 2.55
N GLY A 114 -11.17 7.66 1.52
CA GLY A 114 -11.40 6.98 0.25
C GLY A 114 -10.73 5.61 0.15
N LEU A 115 -10.77 5.00 -1.04
CA LEU A 115 -10.17 3.69 -1.29
C LEU A 115 -8.65 3.70 -1.07
N VAL A 116 -7.98 4.71 -1.64
CA VAL A 116 -6.53 4.86 -1.54
C VAL A 116 -6.10 5.06 -0.08
N ASP A 117 -6.87 5.81 0.72
CA ASP A 117 -6.57 6.00 2.14
C ASP A 117 -6.54 4.68 2.91
N ILE A 118 -7.52 3.80 2.67
CA ILE A 118 -7.59 2.51 3.36
C ILE A 118 -6.49 1.58 2.87
N ALA A 119 -6.17 1.58 1.58
CA ALA A 119 -5.06 0.79 1.03
C ALA A 119 -3.72 1.27 1.60
N ALA A 120 -3.51 2.58 1.63
CA ALA A 120 -2.27 3.22 2.06
C ALA A 120 -2.10 3.22 3.59
N VAL A 121 -3.14 2.98 4.40
CA VAL A 121 -3.06 3.10 5.88
C VAL A 121 -1.92 2.30 6.51
N TYR A 122 -1.49 1.21 5.85
CA TYR A 122 -0.34 0.44 6.29
C TYR A 122 0.96 1.25 6.28
N LEU A 123 1.13 2.18 5.32
CA LEU A 123 2.31 3.06 5.22
C LEU A 123 2.42 3.88 6.49
N ALA A 124 1.30 4.47 6.91
CA ALA A 124 1.21 5.28 8.12
C ALA A 124 1.55 4.49 9.39
N PHE A 125 1.16 3.21 9.46
CA PHE A 125 1.37 2.39 10.65
C PHE A 125 2.74 1.72 10.70
N TRP A 126 3.19 1.11 9.59
CA TRP A 126 4.34 0.21 9.59
C TRP A 126 5.65 0.90 9.22
N ILE A 127 5.63 1.94 8.36
CA ILE A 127 6.88 2.59 7.98
C ILE A 127 7.58 3.20 9.18
N PRO A 128 6.92 3.94 10.09
CA PRO A 128 7.60 4.51 11.26
C PRO A 128 8.28 3.43 12.11
N MET A 129 7.62 2.28 12.30
CA MET A 129 8.19 1.14 13.03
C MET A 129 9.42 0.56 12.32
N PHE A 130 9.35 0.35 11.00
CA PHE A 130 10.47 -0.17 10.23
C PHE A 130 11.66 0.78 10.17
N GLN A 131 11.38 2.09 10.05
CA GLN A 131 12.39 3.14 10.14
C GLN A 131 13.13 3.10 11.48
N GLU A 132 12.40 2.91 12.60
CA GLU A 132 12.97 2.87 13.95
C GLU A 132 13.84 1.61 14.14
N ILE A 133 13.35 0.44 13.72
CA ILE A 133 14.08 -0.83 13.82
C ILE A 133 15.37 -0.79 12.98
N ALA A 134 15.31 -0.19 11.80
CA ALA A 134 16.44 -0.17 10.87
C ALA A 134 17.38 1.04 11.06
N GLY A 135 16.97 2.05 11.83
CA GLY A 135 17.70 3.32 11.93
C GLY A 135 17.75 4.09 10.61
N LEU A 136 16.68 4.03 9.80
CA LEU A 136 16.62 4.65 8.47
C LEU A 136 15.52 5.70 8.38
N GLU A 137 15.73 6.71 7.55
CA GLU A 137 14.73 7.73 7.25
C GLU A 137 13.91 7.39 6.00
N LEU A 138 12.90 6.53 6.18
CA LEU A 138 12.00 6.12 5.11
C LEU A 138 10.85 7.12 4.89
N PHE A 139 10.25 7.64 5.97
CA PHE A 139 9.05 8.46 5.90
C PHE A 139 9.06 9.56 6.96
N THR A 140 9.45 10.76 6.56
CA THR A 140 9.58 11.93 7.43
C THR A 140 8.70 13.08 6.98
N SER A 141 8.33 13.95 7.91
CA SER A 141 7.54 15.16 7.59
C SER A 141 8.30 16.17 6.74
N GLU A 142 9.63 16.12 6.74
CA GLU A 142 10.46 17.01 5.94
C GLU A 142 10.46 16.61 4.46
N LYS A 143 10.52 15.29 4.17
CA LYS A 143 10.47 14.77 2.80
C LYS A 143 9.06 14.70 2.23
N PHE A 144 8.08 14.33 3.05
CA PHE A 144 6.70 14.07 2.60
C PHE A 144 5.66 14.78 3.49
N PRO A 145 5.65 16.12 3.55
CA PRO A 145 4.84 16.86 4.52
C PRO A 145 3.33 16.59 4.43
N LYS A 146 2.77 16.47 3.22
CA LYS A 146 1.32 16.27 3.02
C LYS A 146 0.93 14.85 3.40
N LEU A 147 1.67 13.86 2.94
CA LEU A 147 1.47 12.45 3.24
C LEU A 147 1.73 12.18 4.72
N TYR A 148 2.73 12.84 5.32
CA TYR A 148 2.98 12.73 6.76
C TYR A 148 1.80 13.28 7.56
N LYS A 149 1.26 14.45 7.20
CA LYS A 149 0.04 14.99 7.83
C LYS A 149 -1.14 14.03 7.68
N TRP A 150 -1.35 13.49 6.50
CA TRP A 150 -2.36 12.48 6.23
C TRP A 150 -2.19 11.24 7.12
N SER A 151 -0.95 10.75 7.30
CA SER A 151 -0.66 9.57 8.12
C SER A 151 -1.13 9.76 9.56
N GLN A 152 -0.92 10.95 10.13
CA GLN A 152 -1.39 11.29 11.48
C GLN A 152 -2.92 11.35 11.53
N GLN A 153 -3.56 11.88 10.49
CA GLN A 153 -5.01 11.99 10.42
C GLN A 153 -5.69 10.62 10.27
N ILE A 154 -5.19 9.76 9.39
CA ILE A 154 -5.77 8.44 9.14
C ILE A 154 -5.60 7.51 10.34
N LEU A 155 -4.45 7.56 11.05
CA LEU A 155 -4.22 6.77 12.26
C LEU A 155 -5.15 7.15 13.42
N ASN A 156 -5.53 8.43 13.50
CA ASN A 156 -6.51 8.91 14.48
C ASN A 156 -7.97 8.66 14.05
N HIS A 157 -8.20 8.26 12.80
CA HIS A 157 -9.54 7.98 12.28
C HIS A 157 -10.08 6.66 12.86
N PRO A 158 -11.40 6.56 13.16
CA PRO A 158 -12.00 5.32 13.66
C PRO A 158 -11.76 4.09 12.77
N VAL A 159 -11.53 4.28 11.47
CA VAL A 159 -11.24 3.18 10.55
C VAL A 159 -9.90 2.51 10.87
N ALA A 160 -8.85 3.28 11.20
CA ALA A 160 -7.55 2.74 11.52
C ALA A 160 -7.55 2.04 12.88
N LYS A 161 -8.31 2.56 13.86
CA LYS A 161 -8.50 1.92 15.17
C LYS A 161 -9.12 0.52 15.07
N ARG A 162 -9.94 0.25 14.05
CA ARG A 162 -10.48 -1.10 13.79
C ARG A 162 -9.48 -2.04 13.12
N MET A 163 -8.44 -1.49 12.48
CA MET A 163 -7.42 -2.27 11.77
C MET A 163 -6.22 -2.62 12.67
N SER A 164 -6.07 -1.94 13.81
CA SER A 164 -5.06 -2.20 14.83
C SER A 164 -5.59 -2.98 16.05
N ALA A 165 -6.89 -3.28 16.11
CA ALA A 165 -7.45 -4.17 17.14
C ALA A 165 -7.20 -5.65 16.76
N PRO A 166 -6.83 -6.51 17.73
CA PRO A 166 -6.62 -7.94 17.52
C PRO A 166 -7.88 -8.68 17.06
#